data_AF-A0A0L1II98-F1
#
_entry.id   AF-A0A0L1II98-F1
#
_cell.length_a   1.000
_cell.length_b   1.000
_cell.length_c   1.000
_cell.angle_alpha   90.00
_cell.angle_beta   90.00
_cell.angle_gamma   90.00
#
_symmetry.space_group_name_H-M   'P 1'
#
loop_
_entity.id
_entity.type
_entity.pdbx_description
1 polymer ?
#
loop_
_entity_poly.entity_id
_entity_poly.type
_entity_poly.pdbx_seq_one_letter_code
_entity_poly.pdbx_strand_id
1 'polypeptide(L)'
;MKNNIINELTWRGLVKQITNQEKIISAQNNNDFVYCGFDPTADSLHVGHLMMIVTLKRFGLAGFKSIALIGGATGMIGDPSFKSAERVLQTDEQVNQNIKGISKQLQRIIPNVTFVNNADWLKSISLIDFLRDVGKHFNISYLLAKESIATRIQTGLSVTEFSYTMLQAYDFYHLYTNNNCTVQIGGSDQWGNITSGIDFIVDKVGRENSKASGFTIPLLTKSDGKKFGKTESGAVWLDANKTSEYDFYQFWFNQADEDCEKMLKFLTFLTEQEINDLIESHKKESHKRVMQKALATEITKFVHGQEGLEKAIKLTDAFFKGDLYSLTDDLLKMAIVSLPSIELEKSTKIIDALVSVSASSSKREAREFINSKAIYVNGELVVDENQLLSDFKTIEEKYLLIKRGKRKYFSVILK
;
A
#
# COMPACT_ATOMS: atom_id res chain seq x y z
N MET A 1 -23.45 22.66 -2.09
CA MET A 1 -23.36 21.83 -3.31
C MET A 1 -22.35 20.73 -3.04
N LYS A 2 -22.61 19.48 -3.46
CA LYS A 2 -21.56 18.44 -3.43
C LYS A 2 -20.34 18.97 -4.18
N ASN A 3 -19.13 18.85 -3.62
CA ASN A 3 -17.93 19.31 -4.32
C ASN A 3 -17.74 18.48 -5.60
N ASN A 4 -17.38 19.12 -6.70
CA ASN A 4 -17.18 18.44 -7.98
C ASN A 4 -15.94 17.54 -7.88
N ILE A 5 -16.09 16.22 -8.08
CA ILE A 5 -14.99 15.26 -7.92
C ILE A 5 -13.84 15.54 -8.89
N ILE A 6 -14.12 16.01 -10.11
CA ILE A 6 -13.10 16.33 -11.10
C ILE A 6 -12.28 17.52 -10.62
N ASN A 7 -12.93 18.57 -10.10
CA ASN A 7 -12.22 19.73 -9.55
C ASN A 7 -11.33 19.32 -8.37
N GLU A 8 -11.88 18.52 -7.44
CA GLU A 8 -11.15 18.01 -6.29
C GLU A 8 -9.90 17.20 -6.69
N LEU A 9 -10.01 16.35 -7.72
CA LEU A 9 -8.87 15.57 -8.21
C LEU A 9 -7.93 16.39 -9.09
N THR A 10 -8.42 17.44 -9.74
CA THR A 10 -7.62 18.31 -10.62
C THR A 10 -6.60 19.11 -9.81
N TRP A 11 -7.03 19.83 -8.77
CA TRP A 11 -6.11 20.65 -7.96
C TRP A 11 -5.08 19.78 -7.21
N ARG A 12 -5.49 18.56 -6.83
CA ARG A 12 -4.58 17.57 -6.24
C ARG A 12 -3.56 17.00 -7.22
N GLY A 13 -3.73 17.20 -8.53
CA GLY A 13 -2.88 16.60 -9.56
C GLY A 13 -3.13 15.10 -9.78
N LEU A 14 -4.32 14.61 -9.44
CA LEU A 14 -4.72 13.21 -9.56
C LEU A 14 -5.42 12.87 -10.88
N VAL A 15 -5.76 13.84 -11.72
CA VAL A 15 -6.33 13.56 -13.05
C VAL A 15 -5.21 13.19 -14.02
N LYS A 16 -5.17 11.93 -14.46
CA LYS A 16 -4.30 11.50 -15.57
C LYS A 16 -5.05 11.46 -16.89
N GLN A 17 -6.14 10.69 -16.96
CA GLN A 17 -7.02 10.61 -18.12
C GLN A 17 -8.47 10.47 -17.69
N ILE A 18 -9.37 11.04 -18.50
CA ILE A 18 -10.82 10.96 -18.33
C ILE A 18 -11.41 10.67 -19.70
N THR A 19 -12.33 9.69 -19.81
CA THR A 19 -12.97 9.41 -21.10
C THR A 19 -14.03 10.44 -21.45
N ASN A 20 -14.88 10.82 -20.49
CA ASN A 20 -15.91 11.83 -20.67
C ASN A 20 -16.26 12.48 -19.31
N GLN A 21 -15.99 13.79 -19.18
CA GLN A 21 -16.21 14.52 -17.93
C GLN A 21 -17.70 14.67 -17.61
N GLU A 22 -18.55 14.97 -18.60
CA GLU A 22 -19.99 15.16 -18.42
C GLU A 22 -20.66 13.91 -17.87
N LYS A 23 -20.28 12.72 -18.37
CA LYS A 23 -20.78 11.43 -17.87
C LYS A 23 -20.42 11.22 -16.40
N ILE A 24 -19.19 11.56 -15.98
CA ILE A 24 -18.77 11.44 -14.58
C ILE A 24 -19.56 12.40 -13.69
N ILE A 25 -19.79 13.63 -14.12
CA ILE A 25 -20.59 14.60 -13.35
C ILE A 25 -22.06 14.16 -13.25
N SER A 26 -22.63 13.66 -14.34
CA SER A 26 -23.98 13.08 -14.35
C SER A 26 -24.08 11.89 -13.38
N ALA A 27 -23.09 10.98 -13.42
CA ALA A 27 -23.01 9.85 -12.50
C ALA A 27 -22.91 10.29 -11.03
N GLN A 28 -22.12 11.33 -10.73
CA GLN A 28 -22.03 11.92 -9.38
C GLN A 28 -23.40 12.44 -8.89
N ASN A 29 -24.13 13.13 -9.77
CA ASN A 29 -25.44 13.72 -9.45
C ASN A 29 -26.52 12.66 -9.26
N ASN A 30 -26.44 11.55 -10.00
CA ASN A 30 -27.38 10.43 -9.91
C ASN A 30 -27.03 9.43 -8.79
N ASN A 31 -25.93 9.64 -8.07
CA ASN A 31 -25.39 8.69 -7.07
C ASN A 31 -25.15 7.29 -7.68
N ASP A 32 -24.67 7.25 -8.92
CA ASP A 32 -24.30 6.01 -9.59
C ASP A 32 -23.15 5.30 -8.86
N PHE A 33 -22.94 4.03 -9.18
CA PHE A 33 -21.80 3.29 -8.66
C PHE A 33 -20.51 3.60 -9.44
N VAL A 34 -19.42 3.75 -8.70
CA VAL A 34 -18.04 3.73 -9.20
C VAL A 34 -17.35 2.46 -8.70
N TYR A 35 -16.47 1.86 -9.50
CA TYR A 35 -15.69 0.72 -9.03
C TYR A 35 -14.19 0.83 -9.30
N CYS A 36 -13.43 0.15 -8.45
CA CYS A 36 -12.00 -0.10 -8.61
C CYS A 36 -11.74 -1.60 -8.43
N GLY A 37 -10.90 -2.18 -9.28
CA GLY A 37 -10.44 -3.56 -9.16
C GLY A 37 -9.21 -3.70 -8.26
N PHE A 38 -9.13 -4.79 -7.50
CA PHE A 38 -7.99 -5.18 -6.68
C PHE A 38 -7.71 -6.67 -6.88
N ASP A 39 -6.61 -6.99 -7.56
CA ASP A 39 -6.20 -8.39 -7.76
C ASP A 39 -5.51 -8.95 -6.50
N PRO A 40 -5.91 -10.15 -6.03
CA PRO A 40 -5.41 -10.72 -4.78
C PRO A 40 -4.05 -11.41 -4.94
N THR A 41 -2.99 -10.65 -5.22
CA THR A 41 -1.64 -11.20 -5.41
C THR A 41 -0.93 -11.57 -4.11
N ALA A 42 -1.41 -11.06 -2.98
CA ALA A 42 -0.94 -11.35 -1.63
C ALA A 42 -2.10 -11.26 -0.64
N ASP A 43 -1.90 -11.77 0.57
CA ASP A 43 -2.81 -11.70 1.73
C ASP A 43 -2.95 -10.31 2.35
N SER A 44 -2.17 -9.32 1.93
CA SER A 44 -2.31 -7.93 2.32
C SER A 44 -2.07 -7.02 1.13
N LEU A 45 -2.76 -5.89 1.08
CA LEU A 45 -2.33 -4.78 0.24
C LEU A 45 -1.10 -4.10 0.88
N HIS A 46 -0.36 -3.38 0.06
CA HIS A 46 0.76 -2.52 0.46
C HIS A 46 0.51 -1.07 0.02
N VAL A 47 1.37 -0.14 0.45
CA VAL A 47 1.22 1.32 0.21
C VAL A 47 1.03 1.73 -1.26
N GLY A 48 1.43 0.88 -2.21
CA GLY A 48 1.19 1.10 -3.64
C GLY A 48 -0.29 1.10 -4.03
N HIS A 49 -1.15 0.43 -3.25
CA HIS A 49 -2.59 0.40 -3.48
C HIS A 49 -3.32 1.56 -2.82
N LEU A 50 -2.67 2.33 -1.94
CA LEU A 50 -3.32 3.42 -1.21
C LEU A 50 -3.87 4.50 -2.15
N MET A 51 -3.19 4.79 -3.25
CA MET A 51 -3.72 5.73 -4.23
C MET A 51 -5.10 5.33 -4.74
N MET A 52 -5.31 4.04 -5.04
CA MET A 52 -6.61 3.55 -5.49
C MET A 52 -7.65 3.57 -4.37
N ILE A 53 -7.28 3.13 -3.16
CA ILE A 53 -8.17 3.12 -1.99
C ILE A 53 -8.64 4.54 -1.65
N VAL A 54 -7.70 5.48 -1.56
CA VAL A 54 -7.97 6.90 -1.27
C VAL A 54 -8.84 7.50 -2.36
N THR A 55 -8.53 7.24 -3.64
CA THR A 55 -9.33 7.74 -4.75
C THR A 55 -10.76 7.19 -4.69
N LEU A 56 -10.94 5.88 -4.49
CA LEU A 56 -12.27 5.27 -4.35
C LEU A 56 -13.06 5.92 -3.19
N LYS A 57 -12.41 6.15 -2.05
CA LYS A 57 -13.01 6.88 -0.92
C LYS A 57 -13.40 8.32 -1.28
N ARG A 58 -12.58 9.06 -2.04
CA ARG A 58 -12.92 10.42 -2.50
C ARG A 58 -14.17 10.44 -3.38
N PHE A 59 -14.31 9.49 -4.30
CA PHE A 59 -15.54 9.36 -5.08
C PHE A 59 -16.75 9.08 -4.16
N GLY A 60 -16.60 8.19 -3.18
CA GLY A 60 -17.64 7.96 -2.17
C GLY A 60 -18.05 9.23 -1.43
N LEU A 61 -17.07 10.03 -0.97
CA LEU A 61 -17.32 11.32 -0.31
C LEU A 61 -17.96 12.36 -1.25
N ALA A 62 -17.70 12.29 -2.56
CA ALA A 62 -18.33 13.15 -3.56
C ALA A 62 -19.78 12.73 -3.91
N GLY A 63 -20.25 11.61 -3.38
CA GLY A 63 -21.64 11.16 -3.47
C GLY A 63 -21.89 9.96 -4.37
N PHE A 64 -20.83 9.32 -4.90
CA PHE A 64 -20.95 8.03 -5.56
C PHE A 64 -21.21 6.92 -4.55
N LYS A 65 -21.82 5.83 -5.00
CA LYS A 65 -21.70 4.55 -4.29
C LYS A 65 -20.43 3.86 -4.77
N SER A 66 -19.64 3.28 -3.88
CA SER A 66 -18.32 2.74 -4.23
C SER A 66 -18.32 1.21 -4.20
N ILE A 67 -17.72 0.59 -5.21
CA ILE A 67 -17.46 -0.86 -5.28
C ILE A 67 -15.95 -1.11 -5.26
N ALA A 68 -15.50 -1.98 -4.37
CA ALA A 68 -14.20 -2.61 -4.42
C ALA A 68 -14.38 -4.02 -5.00
N LEU A 69 -14.00 -4.20 -6.26
CA LEU A 69 -14.04 -5.49 -6.94
C LEU A 69 -12.76 -6.24 -6.61
N ILE A 70 -12.90 -7.40 -5.96
CA ILE A 70 -11.81 -8.32 -5.72
C ILE A 70 -11.69 -9.26 -6.93
N GLY A 71 -10.49 -9.32 -7.50
CA GLY A 71 -10.19 -10.10 -8.68
C GLY A 71 -10.00 -11.60 -8.40
N GLY A 72 -10.99 -12.29 -7.83
CA GLY A 72 -10.83 -13.71 -7.49
C GLY A 72 -10.64 -14.63 -8.69
N ALA A 73 -11.19 -14.29 -9.86
CA ALA A 73 -10.91 -14.99 -11.11
C ALA A 73 -9.77 -14.32 -11.90
N THR A 74 -9.74 -12.99 -12.01
CA THR A 74 -8.68 -12.27 -12.74
C THR A 74 -7.30 -12.46 -12.11
N GLY A 75 -7.22 -12.59 -10.79
CA GLY A 75 -6.00 -12.91 -10.05
C GLY A 75 -5.43 -14.29 -10.37
N MET A 76 -6.26 -15.24 -10.82
CA MET A 76 -5.82 -16.55 -11.31
C MET A 76 -5.22 -16.49 -12.72
N ILE A 77 -5.42 -15.40 -13.45
CA ILE A 77 -4.93 -15.20 -14.83
C ILE A 77 -3.69 -14.31 -14.81
N GLY A 78 -3.77 -13.19 -14.10
CA GLY A 78 -2.70 -12.20 -13.97
C GLY A 78 -2.74 -11.10 -15.02
N ASP A 79 -2.79 -9.85 -14.58
CA ASP A 79 -2.72 -8.68 -15.47
C ASP A 79 -1.31 -8.51 -16.08
N PRO A 80 -1.16 -8.53 -17.43
CA PRO A 80 0.11 -8.30 -18.11
C PRO A 80 0.50 -6.82 -18.21
N SER A 81 -0.41 -5.88 -17.86
CA SER A 81 -0.23 -4.45 -18.12
C SER A 81 1.06 -3.90 -17.50
N PHE A 82 1.97 -3.45 -18.38
CA PHE A 82 3.28 -2.88 -18.03
C PHE A 82 4.14 -3.77 -17.10
N LYS A 83 3.98 -5.11 -17.21
CA LYS A 83 4.84 -6.12 -16.59
C LYS A 83 5.87 -6.61 -17.61
N SER A 84 7.03 -7.06 -17.15
CA SER A 84 8.12 -7.56 -18.02
C SER A 84 8.18 -9.09 -18.11
N ALA A 85 7.51 -9.80 -17.21
CA ALA A 85 7.54 -11.25 -17.10
C ALA A 85 6.13 -11.78 -16.80
N GLU A 86 5.90 -13.04 -17.17
CA GLU A 86 4.64 -13.74 -16.91
C GLU A 86 4.48 -13.98 -15.40
N ARG A 87 3.24 -13.88 -14.90
CA ARG A 87 2.97 -14.13 -13.49
C ARG A 87 2.96 -15.62 -13.18
N VAL A 88 3.46 -15.96 -12.00
CA VAL A 88 3.28 -17.29 -11.42
C VAL A 88 1.82 -17.45 -11.01
N LEU A 89 1.15 -18.45 -11.56
CA LEU A 89 -0.25 -18.76 -11.24
C LEU A 89 -0.35 -19.25 -9.78
N GLN A 90 -1.32 -18.70 -9.05
CA GLN A 90 -1.59 -19.05 -7.66
C GLN A 90 -2.60 -20.22 -7.60
N THR A 91 -2.52 -21.04 -6.56
CA THR A 91 -3.55 -22.07 -6.31
C THR A 91 -4.85 -21.43 -5.84
N ASP A 92 -5.98 -22.12 -6.03
CA ASP A 92 -7.29 -21.65 -5.54
C ASP A 92 -7.26 -21.39 -4.02
N GLU A 93 -6.55 -22.22 -3.24
CA GLU A 93 -6.40 -22.02 -1.79
C GLU A 93 -5.68 -20.71 -1.47
N GLN A 94 -4.57 -20.42 -2.17
CA GLN A 94 -3.80 -19.20 -1.96
C GLN A 94 -4.61 -17.97 -2.36
N VAL A 95 -5.31 -18.02 -3.51
CA VAL A 95 -6.18 -16.92 -3.96
C VAL A 95 -7.28 -16.67 -2.93
N ASN A 96 -7.93 -17.71 -2.41
CA ASN A 96 -8.96 -17.57 -1.38
C ASN A 96 -8.42 -17.00 -0.06
N GLN A 97 -7.22 -17.37 0.37
CA GLN A 97 -6.56 -16.76 1.52
C GLN A 97 -6.28 -15.26 1.27
N ASN A 98 -5.80 -14.94 0.07
CA ASN A 98 -5.49 -13.57 -0.32
C ASN A 98 -6.75 -12.69 -0.35
N ILE A 99 -7.83 -13.19 -0.93
CA ILE A 99 -9.15 -12.53 -0.96
C ILE A 99 -9.62 -12.21 0.47
N LYS A 100 -9.53 -13.17 1.40
CA LYS A 100 -9.96 -12.96 2.80
C LYS A 100 -9.16 -11.86 3.48
N GLY A 101 -7.83 -11.87 3.32
CA GLY A 101 -6.93 -10.87 3.90
C GLY A 101 -7.20 -9.47 3.37
N ILE A 102 -7.26 -9.31 2.05
CA ILE A 102 -7.54 -8.02 1.39
C ILE A 102 -8.94 -7.52 1.73
N SER A 103 -9.97 -8.37 1.72
CA SER A 103 -11.34 -7.96 2.01
C SER A 103 -11.47 -7.44 3.44
N LYS A 104 -10.90 -8.15 4.42
CA LYS A 104 -10.86 -7.69 5.82
C LYS A 104 -10.16 -6.34 5.96
N GLN A 105 -9.05 -6.16 5.26
CA GLN A 105 -8.27 -4.93 5.30
C GLN A 105 -9.01 -3.75 4.68
N LEU A 106 -9.58 -3.92 3.49
CA LEU A 106 -10.37 -2.88 2.85
C LEU A 106 -11.62 -2.54 3.66
N GLN A 107 -12.31 -3.53 4.24
CA GLN A 107 -13.50 -3.30 5.07
C GLN A 107 -13.17 -2.43 6.29
N ARG A 108 -11.97 -2.59 6.87
CA ARG A 108 -11.49 -1.73 7.97
C ARG A 108 -11.21 -0.30 7.49
N ILE A 109 -10.54 -0.14 6.35
CA ILE A 109 -10.04 1.17 5.86
C ILE A 109 -11.17 2.01 5.21
N ILE A 110 -12.07 1.36 4.49
CA ILE A 110 -13.19 1.96 3.75
C ILE A 110 -14.51 1.20 4.02
N PRO A 111 -15.08 1.27 5.24
CA PRO A 111 -16.23 0.44 5.63
C PRO A 111 -17.51 0.69 4.81
N ASN A 112 -17.64 1.85 4.16
CA ASN A 112 -18.81 2.23 3.35
C ASN A 112 -18.69 1.83 1.86
N VAL A 113 -17.82 0.86 1.54
CA VAL A 113 -17.65 0.33 0.18
C VAL A 113 -18.39 -1.00 0.03
N THR A 114 -18.98 -1.23 -1.15
CA THR A 114 -19.55 -2.54 -1.51
C THR A 114 -18.43 -3.45 -2.00
N PHE A 115 -18.31 -4.63 -1.41
CA PHE A 115 -17.35 -5.65 -1.85
C PHE A 115 -18.04 -6.62 -2.80
N VAL A 116 -17.40 -6.89 -3.93
CA VAL A 116 -17.83 -7.91 -4.90
C VAL A 116 -16.62 -8.73 -5.33
N ASN A 117 -16.84 -9.97 -5.73
CA ASN A 117 -15.78 -10.85 -6.24
C ASN A 117 -16.12 -11.28 -7.67
N ASN A 118 -15.24 -11.00 -8.63
CA ASN A 118 -15.51 -11.38 -10.01
C ASN A 118 -15.53 -12.89 -10.26
N ALA A 119 -15.03 -13.70 -9.33
CA ALA A 119 -15.21 -15.14 -9.36
C ALA A 119 -16.70 -15.55 -9.35
N ASP A 120 -17.58 -14.74 -8.76
CA ASP A 120 -19.01 -15.03 -8.62
C ASP A 120 -19.71 -15.16 -9.98
N TRP A 121 -19.27 -14.40 -10.99
CA TRP A 121 -19.79 -14.52 -12.36
C TRP A 121 -18.80 -15.20 -13.31
N LEU A 122 -17.49 -14.92 -13.22
CA LEU A 122 -16.49 -15.47 -14.14
C LEU A 122 -16.24 -16.97 -13.98
N LYS A 123 -16.47 -17.57 -12.80
CA LYS A 123 -16.39 -19.04 -12.67
C LYS A 123 -17.65 -19.75 -13.18
N SER A 124 -18.74 -19.02 -13.36
CA SER A 124 -20.03 -19.58 -13.83
C SER A 124 -20.20 -19.55 -15.35
N ILE A 125 -19.44 -18.70 -16.06
CA ILE A 125 -19.49 -18.61 -17.52
C ILE A 125 -18.72 -19.78 -18.14
N SER A 126 -19.36 -20.53 -19.04
CA SER A 126 -18.66 -21.56 -19.79
C SER A 126 -17.67 -20.93 -20.78
N LEU A 127 -16.60 -21.64 -21.13
CA LEU A 127 -15.64 -21.16 -22.12
C LEU A 127 -16.32 -20.80 -23.46
N ILE A 128 -17.30 -21.61 -23.88
CA ILE A 128 -18.01 -21.39 -25.14
C ILE A 128 -18.87 -20.12 -25.07
N ASP A 129 -19.57 -19.90 -23.95
CA ASP A 129 -20.36 -18.68 -23.75
C ASP A 129 -19.45 -17.46 -23.67
N PHE A 130 -18.31 -17.55 -22.97
CA PHE A 130 -17.35 -16.46 -22.91
C PHE A 130 -16.84 -16.07 -24.31
N LEU A 131 -16.43 -17.04 -25.12
CA LEU A 131 -15.96 -16.77 -26.49
C LEU A 131 -17.07 -16.18 -27.38
N ARG A 132 -18.30 -16.67 -27.25
CA ARG A 132 -19.44 -16.24 -28.07
C ARG A 132 -20.04 -14.90 -27.65
N ASP A 133 -20.08 -14.61 -26.36
CA ASP A 133 -20.80 -13.46 -25.81
C ASP A 133 -19.87 -12.31 -25.42
N VAL A 134 -18.60 -12.60 -25.18
CA VAL A 134 -17.55 -11.62 -24.89
C VAL A 134 -16.55 -11.58 -26.03
N GLY A 135 -15.88 -12.71 -26.31
CA GLY A 135 -14.75 -12.78 -27.25
C GLY A 135 -15.03 -12.21 -28.65
N LYS A 136 -16.21 -12.47 -29.22
CA LYS A 136 -16.58 -11.95 -30.56
C LYS A 136 -16.53 -10.43 -30.70
N HIS A 137 -16.60 -9.70 -29.60
CA HIS A 137 -16.60 -8.23 -29.58
C HIS A 137 -15.18 -7.65 -29.54
N PHE A 138 -14.15 -8.49 -29.37
CA PHE A 138 -12.77 -8.07 -29.28
C PHE A 138 -12.02 -8.49 -30.55
N ASN A 139 -11.82 -7.52 -31.44
CA ASN A 139 -10.98 -7.74 -32.61
C ASN A 139 -9.50 -7.89 -32.18
N ILE A 140 -8.80 -8.88 -32.74
CA ILE A 140 -7.39 -9.13 -32.41
C ILE A 140 -6.51 -7.91 -32.70
N SER A 141 -6.68 -7.25 -33.85
CA SER A 141 -5.92 -6.04 -34.19
C SER A 141 -6.16 -4.90 -33.20
N TYR A 142 -7.38 -4.80 -32.65
CA TYR A 142 -7.69 -3.83 -31.60
C TYR A 142 -6.95 -4.16 -30.29
N LEU A 143 -6.93 -5.43 -29.87
CA LEU A 143 -6.20 -5.86 -28.67
C LEU A 143 -4.69 -5.64 -28.83
N LEU A 144 -4.13 -5.99 -30.00
CA LEU A 144 -2.70 -5.80 -30.29
C LEU A 144 -2.27 -4.33 -30.37
N ALA A 145 -3.20 -3.41 -30.67
CA ALA A 145 -2.92 -1.98 -30.69
C ALA A 145 -2.85 -1.37 -29.28
N LYS A 146 -3.30 -2.07 -28.23
CA LYS A 146 -3.17 -1.59 -26.85
C LYS A 146 -1.70 -1.65 -26.43
N GLU A 147 -1.16 -0.52 -25.97
CA GLU A 147 0.25 -0.38 -25.58
C GLU A 147 0.70 -1.48 -24.60
N SER A 148 -0.13 -1.78 -23.59
CA SER A 148 0.14 -2.83 -22.59
C SER A 148 0.35 -4.22 -23.19
N ILE A 149 -0.36 -4.54 -24.28
CA ILE A 149 -0.26 -5.82 -24.99
C ILE A 149 0.87 -5.76 -26.03
N ALA A 150 0.96 -4.67 -26.78
CA ALA A 150 1.95 -4.46 -27.84
C ALA A 150 3.40 -4.60 -27.34
N THR A 151 3.70 -4.09 -26.15
CA THR A 151 5.05 -4.25 -25.55
C THR A 151 5.30 -5.71 -25.12
N ARG A 152 4.27 -6.40 -24.63
CA ARG A 152 4.42 -7.77 -24.11
C ARG A 152 4.52 -8.82 -25.19
N ILE A 153 3.79 -8.67 -26.31
CA ILE A 153 3.82 -9.68 -27.38
C ILE A 153 5.22 -9.88 -27.96
N GLN A 154 6.07 -8.85 -27.95
CA GLN A 154 7.47 -8.92 -28.38
C GLN A 154 8.35 -9.75 -27.43
N THR A 155 7.94 -9.89 -26.16
CA THR A 155 8.70 -10.59 -25.10
C THR A 155 8.07 -11.93 -24.70
N GLY A 156 6.94 -12.30 -25.30
CA GLY A 156 6.13 -13.46 -24.95
C GLY A 156 4.91 -13.08 -24.13
N LEU A 157 3.73 -13.47 -24.61
CA LEU A 157 2.43 -13.27 -23.97
C LEU A 157 1.58 -14.52 -24.20
N SER A 158 1.14 -15.17 -23.12
CA SER A 158 0.30 -16.37 -23.22
C SER A 158 -1.15 -16.02 -23.58
N VAL A 159 -1.91 -16.97 -24.12
CA VAL A 159 -3.36 -16.79 -24.38
C VAL A 159 -4.11 -16.45 -23.08
N THR A 160 -3.64 -17.00 -21.96
CA THR A 160 -4.14 -16.72 -20.60
C THR A 160 -4.03 -15.23 -20.29
N GLU A 161 -2.82 -14.65 -20.29
CA GLU A 161 -2.61 -13.22 -20.03
C GLU A 161 -3.28 -12.33 -21.08
N PHE A 162 -3.28 -12.75 -22.36
CA PHE A 162 -3.95 -12.03 -23.45
C PHE A 162 -5.48 -11.91 -23.23
N SER A 163 -6.08 -12.89 -22.55
CA SER A 163 -7.51 -12.90 -22.27
C SER A 163 -7.92 -11.97 -21.12
N TYR A 164 -6.97 -11.47 -20.34
CA TYR A 164 -7.22 -10.66 -19.15
C TYR A 164 -8.05 -9.40 -19.46
N THR A 165 -7.74 -8.69 -20.55
CA THR A 165 -8.47 -7.49 -20.98
C THR A 165 -9.95 -7.76 -21.21
N MET A 166 -10.30 -8.93 -21.76
CA MET A 166 -11.68 -9.33 -22.02
C MET A 166 -12.42 -9.65 -20.72
N LEU A 167 -11.75 -10.29 -19.75
CA LEU A 167 -12.31 -10.58 -18.43
C LEU A 167 -12.62 -9.28 -17.67
N GLN A 168 -11.67 -8.35 -17.62
CA GLN A 168 -11.88 -7.05 -16.96
C GLN A 168 -12.95 -6.20 -17.68
N ALA A 169 -13.06 -6.29 -19.00
CA ALA A 169 -14.13 -5.63 -19.75
C ALA A 169 -15.50 -6.22 -19.41
N TYR A 170 -15.59 -7.55 -19.26
CA TYR A 170 -16.80 -8.23 -18.82
C TYR A 170 -17.19 -7.84 -17.39
N ASP A 171 -16.22 -7.66 -16.48
CA ASP A 171 -16.48 -7.17 -15.12
C ASP A 171 -17.19 -5.81 -15.14
N PHE A 172 -16.73 -4.86 -15.99
CA PHE A 172 -17.40 -3.57 -16.10
C PHE A 172 -18.83 -3.75 -16.62
N TYR A 173 -19.01 -4.55 -17.67
CA TYR A 173 -20.34 -4.81 -18.22
C TYR A 173 -21.29 -5.46 -17.19
N HIS A 174 -20.79 -6.42 -16.40
CA HIS A 174 -21.56 -7.06 -15.34
C HIS A 174 -22.01 -6.05 -14.28
N LEU A 175 -21.10 -5.22 -13.77
CA LEU A 175 -21.45 -4.20 -12.78
C LEU A 175 -22.33 -3.08 -13.36
N TYR A 176 -22.15 -2.74 -14.63
CA TYR A 176 -22.98 -1.77 -15.33
C TYR A 176 -24.44 -2.24 -15.39
N THR A 177 -24.64 -3.50 -15.76
CA THR A 177 -25.98 -4.09 -15.92
C THR A 177 -26.65 -4.43 -14.60
N ASN A 178 -25.91 -4.92 -13.59
CA ASN A 178 -26.50 -5.42 -12.34
C ASN A 178 -26.47 -4.40 -11.19
N ASN A 179 -25.57 -3.40 -11.23
CA ASN A 179 -25.36 -2.49 -10.11
C ASN A 179 -25.52 -1.01 -10.48
N ASN A 180 -25.87 -0.67 -11.72
CA ASN A 180 -25.85 0.71 -12.21
C ASN A 180 -24.45 1.36 -11.97
N CYS A 181 -23.40 0.59 -12.23
CA CYS A 181 -22.02 1.06 -12.13
C CYS A 181 -21.59 1.68 -13.46
N THR A 182 -21.42 3.00 -13.49
CA THR A 182 -21.18 3.77 -14.72
C THR A 182 -19.76 4.34 -14.81
N VAL A 183 -18.97 4.22 -13.75
CA VAL A 183 -17.59 4.73 -13.70
C VAL A 183 -16.62 3.63 -13.24
N GLN A 184 -15.56 3.41 -14.01
CA GLN A 184 -14.40 2.63 -13.56
C GLN A 184 -13.23 3.56 -13.26
N ILE A 185 -12.56 3.35 -12.13
CA ILE A 185 -11.31 4.04 -11.77
C ILE A 185 -10.14 3.06 -11.73
N GLY A 186 -8.95 3.55 -12.08
CA GLY A 186 -7.72 2.76 -12.07
C GLY A 186 -6.46 3.61 -12.05
N GLY A 187 -5.30 2.95 -11.92
CA GLY A 187 -4.01 3.58 -12.22
C GLY A 187 -3.88 3.87 -13.71
N SER A 188 -2.94 4.72 -14.09
CA SER A 188 -2.70 5.06 -15.51
C SER A 188 -2.33 3.86 -16.37
N ASP A 189 -1.77 2.82 -15.75
CA ASP A 189 -1.47 1.53 -16.35
C ASP A 189 -2.72 0.71 -16.73
N GLN A 190 -3.89 1.04 -16.17
CA GLN A 190 -5.17 0.36 -16.42
C GLN A 190 -5.99 0.97 -17.57
N TRP A 191 -5.50 2.04 -18.21
CA TRP A 191 -6.27 2.77 -19.24
C TRP A 191 -6.75 1.86 -20.39
N GLY A 192 -5.90 0.94 -20.85
CA GLY A 192 -6.23 0.00 -21.92
C GLY A 192 -7.39 -0.93 -21.58
N ASN A 193 -7.44 -1.42 -20.34
CA ASN A 193 -8.49 -2.31 -19.87
C ASN A 193 -9.79 -1.56 -19.57
N ILE A 194 -9.69 -0.37 -18.98
CA ILE A 194 -10.85 0.50 -18.71
C ILE A 194 -11.57 0.88 -19.99
N THR A 195 -10.83 1.33 -21.00
CA THR A 195 -11.42 1.69 -22.31
C THR A 195 -12.03 0.48 -23.00
N SER A 196 -11.42 -0.69 -22.90
CA SER A 196 -12.00 -1.94 -23.42
C SER A 196 -13.34 -2.30 -22.76
N GLY A 197 -13.49 -2.09 -21.44
CA GLY A 197 -14.77 -2.25 -20.77
C GLY A 197 -15.84 -1.27 -21.25
N ILE A 198 -15.46 0.00 -21.45
CA ILE A 198 -16.37 1.04 -21.96
C ILE A 198 -16.82 0.71 -23.39
N ASP A 199 -15.89 0.35 -24.26
CA ASP A 199 -16.17 0.01 -25.65
C ASP A 199 -17.07 -1.23 -25.74
N PHE A 200 -16.83 -2.24 -24.88
CA PHE A 200 -17.69 -3.42 -24.78
C PHE A 200 -19.11 -3.07 -24.33
N ILE A 201 -19.28 -2.19 -23.34
CA ILE A 201 -20.61 -1.71 -22.94
C ILE A 201 -21.28 -0.94 -24.09
N VAL A 202 -20.55 -0.07 -24.78
CA VAL A 202 -21.06 0.70 -25.94
C VAL A 202 -21.56 -0.23 -27.03
N ASP A 203 -20.85 -1.31 -27.33
CA ASP A 203 -21.27 -2.29 -28.31
C ASP A 203 -22.55 -3.04 -27.89
N LYS A 204 -22.69 -3.35 -26.59
CA LYS A 204 -23.87 -4.05 -26.05
C LYS A 204 -25.14 -3.20 -25.98
N VAL A 205 -25.03 -1.93 -25.59
CA VAL A 205 -26.22 -1.08 -25.31
C VAL A 205 -26.42 0.06 -26.31
N GLY A 206 -25.45 0.27 -27.21
CA GLY A 206 -25.42 1.39 -28.14
C GLY A 206 -24.79 2.65 -27.53
N ARG A 207 -24.12 3.44 -28.37
CA ARG A 207 -23.36 4.63 -27.94
C ARG A 207 -24.22 5.69 -27.25
N GLU A 208 -25.43 5.92 -27.74
CA GLU A 208 -26.35 6.93 -27.19
C GLU A 208 -26.89 6.56 -25.81
N ASN A 209 -27.00 5.26 -25.52
CA ASN A 209 -27.52 4.75 -24.24
C ASN A 209 -26.41 4.48 -23.21
N SER A 210 -25.15 4.39 -23.63
CA SER A 210 -24.05 4.06 -22.75
C SER A 210 -23.69 5.22 -21.83
N LYS A 211 -23.82 5.00 -20.52
CA LYS A 211 -23.34 5.91 -19.48
C LYS A 211 -21.93 5.61 -19.00
N ALA A 212 -21.30 4.55 -19.54
CA ALA A 212 -19.99 4.10 -19.10
C ALA A 212 -18.92 5.17 -19.32
N SER A 213 -18.07 5.36 -18.31
CA SER A 213 -16.96 6.29 -18.31
C SER A 213 -15.80 5.76 -17.46
N GLY A 214 -14.62 6.32 -17.68
CA GLY A 214 -13.37 5.87 -17.09
C GLY A 214 -12.53 7.03 -16.61
N PHE A 215 -11.83 6.83 -15.51
CA PHE A 215 -10.95 7.81 -14.91
C PHE A 215 -9.66 7.13 -14.43
N THR A 216 -8.50 7.69 -14.78
CA THR A 216 -7.22 7.19 -14.26
C THR A 216 -6.47 8.24 -13.45
N ILE A 217 -5.76 7.75 -12.44
CA ILE A 217 -4.82 8.52 -11.63
C ILE A 217 -3.38 8.27 -12.08
N PRO A 218 -2.45 9.23 -11.92
CA PRO A 218 -1.04 9.01 -12.24
C PRO A 218 -0.43 7.94 -11.33
N LEU A 219 0.63 7.28 -11.77
CA LEU A 219 1.43 6.45 -10.87
C LEU A 219 2.19 7.33 -9.86
N LEU A 220 2.26 6.88 -8.60
CA LEU A 220 3.12 7.54 -7.62
C LEU A 220 4.58 7.20 -7.91
N THR A 221 5.30 8.19 -8.39
CA THR A 221 6.75 8.20 -8.56
C THR A 221 7.38 9.13 -7.54
N LYS A 222 8.53 8.71 -7.02
CA LYS A 222 9.43 9.57 -6.25
C LYS A 222 10.24 10.48 -7.17
N SER A 223 10.75 11.57 -6.62
CA SER A 223 11.67 12.50 -7.32
C SER A 223 12.92 11.81 -7.88
N ASP A 224 13.38 10.72 -7.26
CA ASP A 224 14.50 9.88 -7.70
C ASP A 224 14.15 8.92 -8.86
N GLY A 225 12.92 8.96 -9.37
CA GLY A 225 12.44 8.11 -10.47
C GLY A 225 12.05 6.69 -10.07
N LYS A 226 12.24 6.28 -8.81
CA LYS A 226 11.84 4.95 -8.33
C LYS A 226 10.32 4.85 -8.17
N LYS A 227 9.78 3.65 -8.41
CA LYS A 227 8.37 3.34 -8.09
C LYS A 227 8.16 3.45 -6.58
N PHE A 228 7.09 4.15 -6.20
CA PHE A 228 6.74 4.33 -4.81
C PHE A 228 6.33 3.01 -4.13
N GLY A 229 6.76 2.79 -2.89
CA GLY A 229 6.34 1.65 -2.08
C GLY A 229 7.20 0.38 -2.17
N LYS A 230 8.31 0.39 -2.91
CA LYS A 230 9.39 -0.60 -2.77
C LYS A 230 10.53 0.01 -1.96
N THR A 231 10.76 -0.50 -0.76
CA THR A 231 11.97 -0.19 0.03
C THR A 231 13.03 -1.25 -0.25
N GLU A 232 14.27 -0.99 0.17
CA GLU A 232 15.34 -2.00 0.14
C GLU A 232 14.99 -3.24 0.98
N SER A 233 14.12 -3.06 1.99
CA SER A 233 13.59 -4.11 2.87
C SER A 233 12.32 -4.81 2.35
N GLY A 234 11.79 -4.43 1.18
CA GLY A 234 10.62 -5.07 0.58
C GLY A 234 9.40 -4.15 0.46
N ALA A 235 8.19 -4.71 0.59
CA ALA A 235 6.95 -3.96 0.52
C ALA A 235 6.53 -3.43 1.89
N VAL A 236 6.02 -2.20 1.94
CA VAL A 236 5.39 -1.63 3.14
C VAL A 236 3.92 -2.02 3.14
N TRP A 237 3.57 -3.01 3.95
CA TRP A 237 2.23 -3.60 3.99
C TRP A 237 1.25 -2.74 4.80
N LEU A 238 -0.04 -2.86 4.51
CA LEU A 238 -1.10 -2.21 5.29
C LEU A 238 -1.56 -3.08 6.49
N ASP A 239 -1.14 -4.35 6.56
CA ASP A 239 -1.37 -5.25 7.69
C ASP A 239 -0.32 -5.01 8.78
N ALA A 240 -0.79 -4.71 9.99
CA ALA A 240 0.05 -4.46 11.16
C ALA A 240 0.93 -5.66 11.54
N ASN A 241 0.53 -6.88 11.19
CA ASN A 241 1.33 -8.09 11.45
C ASN A 241 2.52 -8.24 10.49
N LYS A 242 2.53 -7.51 9.38
CA LYS A 242 3.59 -7.54 8.36
C LYS A 242 4.45 -6.29 8.34
N THR A 243 3.85 -5.15 8.65
CA THR A 243 4.53 -3.89 8.85
C THR A 243 3.91 -3.25 10.07
N SER A 244 4.68 -3.13 11.14
CA SER A 244 4.18 -2.57 12.39
C SER A 244 3.67 -1.14 12.17
N GLU A 245 2.76 -0.67 13.01
CA GLU A 245 2.24 0.69 12.92
C GLU A 245 3.37 1.74 13.06
N TYR A 246 4.41 1.40 13.84
CA TYR A 246 5.61 2.21 13.96
C TYR A 246 6.39 2.27 12.64
N ASP A 247 6.71 1.12 12.03
CA ASP A 247 7.45 1.08 10.76
C ASP A 247 6.67 1.76 9.64
N PHE A 248 5.34 1.57 9.64
CA PHE A 248 4.43 2.25 8.72
C PHE A 248 4.49 3.77 8.89
N TYR A 249 4.37 4.27 10.12
CA TYR A 249 4.49 5.70 10.42
C TYR A 249 5.88 6.24 10.04
N GLN A 250 6.95 5.53 10.40
CA GLN A 250 8.33 5.92 10.09
C GLN A 250 8.59 5.96 8.59
N PHE A 251 8.00 5.05 7.82
CA PHE A 251 8.09 5.11 6.36
C PHE A 251 7.59 6.45 5.82
N TRP A 252 6.43 6.94 6.26
CA TRP A 252 5.90 8.24 5.85
C TRP A 252 6.66 9.42 6.44
N PHE A 253 7.08 9.31 7.70
CA PHE A 253 7.86 10.35 8.37
C PHE A 253 9.23 10.57 7.71
N ASN A 254 9.78 9.54 7.07
CA ASN A 254 11.10 9.59 6.43
C ASN A 254 11.06 9.93 4.93
N GLN A 255 9.94 10.40 4.39
CA GLN A 255 9.89 10.90 3.02
C GLN A 255 10.69 12.21 2.86
N ALA A 256 11.20 12.39 1.64
CA ALA A 256 11.93 13.58 1.23
C ALA A 256 11.01 14.80 1.15
N ASP A 257 11.57 16.00 1.34
CA ASP A 257 10.80 17.25 1.35
C ASP A 257 10.09 17.48 0.00
N GLU A 258 10.76 17.18 -1.10
CA GLU A 258 10.31 17.39 -2.48
C GLU A 258 9.10 16.51 -2.83
N ASP A 259 8.95 15.38 -2.15
CA ASP A 259 7.91 14.40 -2.38
C ASP A 259 6.69 14.61 -1.47
N CYS A 260 6.87 15.26 -0.31
CA CYS A 260 5.84 15.38 0.72
C CYS A 260 4.61 16.17 0.26
N GLU A 261 4.79 17.29 -0.45
CA GLU A 261 3.67 18.07 -0.96
C GLU A 261 2.77 17.22 -1.88
N LYS A 262 3.38 16.50 -2.82
CA LYS A 262 2.66 15.61 -3.74
C LYS A 262 1.93 14.51 -2.98
N MET A 263 2.59 13.89 -1.99
CA MET A 263 1.98 12.83 -1.18
C MET A 263 0.83 13.32 -0.31
N LEU A 264 0.95 14.52 0.28
CA LEU A 264 -0.14 15.15 1.03
C LEU A 264 -1.36 15.34 0.12
N LYS A 265 -1.17 15.89 -1.08
CA LYS A 265 -2.25 16.09 -2.06
C LYS A 265 -2.89 14.76 -2.48
N PHE A 266 -2.07 13.74 -2.74
CA PHE A 266 -2.55 12.47 -3.30
C PHE A 266 -3.25 11.59 -2.25
N LEU A 267 -2.67 11.46 -1.05
CA LEU A 267 -2.98 10.38 -0.11
C LEU A 267 -3.78 10.84 1.11
N THR A 268 -3.87 12.13 1.41
CA THR A 268 -4.58 12.64 2.61
C THR A 268 -5.90 13.32 2.27
N PHE A 269 -6.79 13.45 3.26
CA PHE A 269 -8.06 14.17 3.09
C PHE A 269 -7.98 15.63 3.55
N LEU A 270 -6.78 16.15 3.79
CA LEU A 270 -6.55 17.57 4.10
C LEU A 270 -7.04 18.45 2.95
N THR A 271 -7.60 19.60 3.31
CA THR A 271 -8.05 20.65 2.40
C THR A 271 -6.86 21.32 1.72
N GLU A 272 -7.13 22.02 0.62
CA GLU A 272 -6.12 22.80 -0.09
C GLU A 272 -5.47 23.84 0.84
N GLN A 273 -6.26 24.51 1.69
CA GLN A 273 -5.75 25.48 2.67
C GLN A 273 -4.80 24.83 3.68
N GLU A 274 -5.20 23.70 4.29
CA GLU A 274 -4.35 23.01 5.28
C GLU A 274 -3.01 22.55 4.67
N ILE A 275 -3.03 22.09 3.41
CA ILE A 275 -1.80 21.72 2.70
C ILE A 275 -0.92 22.95 2.44
N ASN A 276 -1.52 24.07 2.00
CA ASN A 276 -0.77 25.31 1.77
C ASN A 276 -0.15 25.85 3.06
N ASP A 277 -0.87 25.82 4.18
CA ASP A 277 -0.37 26.24 5.48
C ASP A 277 0.82 25.38 5.93
N LEU A 278 0.74 24.06 5.72
CA LEU A 278 1.85 23.13 6.00
C LEU A 278 3.08 23.44 5.15
N ILE A 279 2.90 23.73 3.86
CA ILE A 279 3.99 24.09 2.95
C ILE A 279 4.66 25.40 3.39
N GLU A 280 3.86 26.43 3.74
CA GLU A 280 4.39 27.71 4.22
C GLU A 280 5.14 27.55 5.55
N SER A 281 4.59 26.80 6.49
CA SER A 281 5.25 26.52 7.76
C SER A 281 6.55 25.75 7.55
N HIS A 282 6.58 24.78 6.64
CA HIS A 282 7.78 24.00 6.34
C HIS A 282 8.87 24.84 5.67
N LYS A 283 8.50 25.76 4.77
CA LYS A 283 9.45 26.70 4.16
C LYS A 283 10.14 27.59 5.19
N LYS A 284 9.42 27.98 6.25
CA LYS A 284 9.98 28.78 7.35
C LYS A 284 10.89 27.95 8.27
N GLU A 285 10.49 26.72 8.58
CA GLU A 285 11.15 25.88 9.59
C GLU A 285 11.25 24.40 9.18
N SER A 286 11.95 24.11 8.08
CA SER A 286 12.04 22.76 7.49
C SER A 286 12.55 21.69 8.47
N HIS A 287 13.44 22.08 9.39
CA HIS A 287 13.97 21.21 10.44
C HIS A 287 12.89 20.62 11.38
N LYS A 288 11.71 21.24 11.47
CA LYS A 288 10.59 20.73 12.27
C LYS A 288 9.85 19.56 11.60
N ARG A 289 10.08 19.35 10.29
CA ARG A 289 9.49 18.29 9.45
C ARG A 289 7.96 18.24 9.54
N VAL A 290 7.32 19.41 9.50
CA VAL A 290 5.87 19.53 9.73
C VAL A 290 5.05 18.80 8.66
N MET A 291 5.49 18.82 7.40
CA MET A 291 4.82 18.09 6.31
C MET A 291 4.91 16.58 6.50
N GLN A 292 6.09 16.06 6.85
CA GLN A 292 6.28 14.62 7.10
C GLN A 292 5.46 14.14 8.29
N LYS A 293 5.39 14.93 9.38
CA LYS A 293 4.57 14.62 10.54
C LYS A 293 3.09 14.55 10.16
N ALA A 294 2.60 15.55 9.42
CA ALA A 294 1.22 15.56 8.95
C ALA A 294 0.92 14.35 8.05
N LEU A 295 1.80 14.07 7.08
CA LEU A 295 1.67 12.93 6.17
C LEU A 295 1.61 11.60 6.91
N ALA A 296 2.56 11.37 7.82
CA ALA A 296 2.63 10.15 8.62
C ALA A 296 1.41 10.01 9.53
N THR A 297 0.96 11.10 10.13
CA THR A 297 -0.21 11.14 11.01
C THR A 297 -1.47 10.77 10.24
N GLU A 298 -1.75 11.46 9.14
CA GLU A 298 -2.99 11.28 8.37
C GLU A 298 -3.08 9.88 7.75
N ILE A 299 -2.00 9.37 7.18
CA ILE A 299 -2.02 8.06 6.52
C ILE A 299 -2.05 6.93 7.56
N THR A 300 -1.28 7.03 8.65
CA THR A 300 -1.32 6.01 9.72
C THR A 300 -2.70 5.97 10.37
N LYS A 301 -3.30 7.12 10.64
CA LYS A 301 -4.68 7.20 11.15
C LYS A 301 -5.69 6.61 10.17
N PHE A 302 -5.51 6.86 8.88
CA PHE A 302 -6.40 6.33 7.85
C PHE A 302 -6.34 4.80 7.74
N VAL A 303 -5.15 4.19 7.86
CA VAL A 303 -4.93 2.74 7.65
C VAL A 303 -5.09 1.93 8.94
N HIS A 304 -4.56 2.43 10.05
CA HIS A 304 -4.46 1.73 11.34
C HIS A 304 -5.36 2.34 12.43
N GLY A 305 -6.16 3.36 12.09
CA GLY A 305 -7.05 4.03 13.04
C GLY A 305 -6.30 4.91 14.03
N GLN A 306 -7.08 5.51 14.94
CA GLN A 306 -6.54 6.39 15.98
C GLN A 306 -5.62 5.65 16.95
N GLU A 307 -5.98 4.43 17.35
CA GLU A 307 -5.17 3.60 18.25
C GLU A 307 -3.81 3.22 17.62
N GLY A 308 -3.81 2.83 16.35
CA GLY A 308 -2.56 2.50 15.64
C GLY A 308 -1.63 3.71 15.52
N LEU A 309 -2.18 4.89 15.24
CA LEU A 309 -1.43 6.14 15.25
C LEU A 309 -0.81 6.43 16.63
N GLU A 310 -1.59 6.30 17.70
CA GLU A 310 -1.11 6.55 19.07
C GLU A 310 0.02 5.60 19.47
N LYS A 311 -0.07 4.31 19.10
CA LYS A 311 1.01 3.34 19.27
C LYS A 311 2.27 3.80 18.53
N ALA A 312 2.14 4.18 17.26
CA ALA A 312 3.26 4.62 16.45
C ALA A 312 3.95 5.89 16.99
N ILE A 313 3.17 6.86 17.47
CA ILE A 313 3.69 8.10 18.09
C ILE A 313 4.41 7.77 19.40
N LYS A 314 3.80 6.96 20.29
CA LYS A 314 4.42 6.55 21.56
C LYS A 314 5.76 5.86 21.34
N LEU A 315 5.83 4.96 20.36
CA LEU A 315 7.08 4.28 19.98
C LEU A 315 8.11 5.27 19.44
N THR A 316 7.70 6.16 18.55
CA THR A 316 8.57 7.21 17.99
C THR A 316 9.16 8.09 19.08
N ASP A 317 8.34 8.52 20.05
CA ASP A 317 8.77 9.33 21.18
C ASP A 317 9.72 8.55 22.11
N ALA A 318 9.45 7.28 22.37
CA ALA A 318 10.29 6.44 23.21
C ALA A 318 11.67 6.18 22.57
N PHE A 319 11.72 5.91 21.26
CA PHE A 319 12.97 5.84 20.52
C PHE A 319 13.73 7.17 20.54
N PHE A 320 13.05 8.29 20.33
CA PHE A 320 13.67 9.61 20.32
C PHE A 320 14.20 10.03 21.70
N LYS A 321 13.44 9.79 22.78
CA LYS A 321 13.86 10.07 24.16
C LYS A 321 14.91 9.09 24.66
N GLY A 322 14.99 7.90 24.06
CA GLY A 322 15.87 6.85 24.54
C GLY A 322 15.30 6.16 25.78
N ASP A 323 14.00 5.94 25.83
CA ASP A 323 13.31 5.36 26.99
C ASP A 323 12.31 4.30 26.53
N LEU A 324 12.83 3.19 25.98
CA LEU A 324 11.99 2.06 25.56
C LEU A 324 11.51 1.22 26.75
N TYR A 325 12.21 1.28 27.89
CA TYR A 325 11.90 0.46 29.06
C TYR A 325 10.67 0.93 29.84
N SER A 326 10.21 2.17 29.62
CA SER A 326 8.96 2.68 30.21
C SER A 326 7.71 2.32 29.40
N LEU A 327 7.87 1.64 28.27
CA LEU A 327 6.77 1.15 27.46
C LEU A 327 6.07 -0.05 28.13
N THR A 328 4.79 -0.24 27.82
CA THR A 328 4.08 -1.47 28.14
C THR A 328 4.69 -2.65 27.40
N ASP A 329 4.54 -3.87 27.93
CA ASP A 329 5.13 -5.09 27.34
C ASP A 329 4.81 -5.24 25.84
N ASP A 330 3.56 -4.98 25.43
CA ASP A 330 3.16 -5.02 24.01
C ASP A 330 3.93 -4.02 23.13
N LEU A 331 4.14 -2.80 23.62
CA LEU A 331 4.85 -1.74 22.88
C LEU A 331 6.35 -2.01 22.86
N LEU A 332 6.91 -2.49 23.98
CA LEU A 332 8.30 -2.89 24.05
C LEU A 332 8.58 -4.04 23.06
N LYS A 333 7.67 -5.02 22.97
CA LYS A 333 7.73 -6.11 21.99
C LYS A 333 7.70 -5.59 20.56
N MET A 334 6.76 -4.69 20.23
CA MET A 334 6.72 -4.05 18.91
C MET A 334 8.01 -3.29 18.59
N ALA A 335 8.57 -2.55 19.55
CA ALA A 335 9.83 -1.84 19.39
C ALA A 335 10.99 -2.80 19.07
N ILE A 336 11.09 -3.91 19.80
CA ILE A 336 12.12 -4.94 19.59
C ILE A 336 12.01 -5.56 18.20
N VAL A 337 10.80 -5.92 17.76
CA VAL A 337 10.56 -6.54 16.45
C VAL A 337 10.87 -5.56 15.29
N SER A 338 10.64 -4.26 15.49
CA SER A 338 10.97 -3.23 14.48
C SER A 338 12.48 -3.01 14.32
N LEU A 339 13.29 -3.45 15.29
CA LEU A 339 14.74 -3.33 15.21
C LEU A 339 15.36 -4.49 14.43
N PRO A 340 16.37 -4.22 13.58
CA PRO A 340 17.21 -5.27 13.03
C PRO A 340 17.74 -6.14 14.16
N SER A 341 17.42 -7.43 14.09
CA SER A 341 17.73 -8.41 15.13
C SER A 341 18.66 -9.49 14.59
N ILE A 342 19.60 -9.93 15.41
CA ILE A 342 20.50 -11.04 15.08
C ILE A 342 20.32 -12.13 16.13
N GLU A 343 20.29 -13.39 15.68
CA GLU A 343 20.26 -14.53 16.59
C GLU A 343 21.68 -14.87 17.07
N LEU A 344 21.87 -14.95 18.38
CA LEU A 344 23.15 -15.26 19.01
C LEU A 344 22.97 -16.34 20.08
N GLU A 345 24.03 -17.13 20.29
CA GLU A 345 24.06 -18.13 21.35
C GLU A 345 24.08 -17.48 22.73
N LYS A 346 23.42 -18.09 23.72
CA LYS A 346 23.40 -17.62 25.12
C LYS A 346 24.80 -17.43 25.72
N SER A 347 25.77 -18.23 25.26
CA SER A 347 27.17 -18.19 25.67
C SER A 347 28.02 -17.13 24.95
N THR A 348 27.42 -16.31 24.07
CA THR A 348 28.13 -15.22 23.40
C THR A 348 28.48 -14.15 24.41
N LYS A 349 29.72 -13.62 24.36
CA LYS A 349 30.12 -12.50 25.21
C LYS A 349 29.50 -11.19 24.70
N ILE A 350 29.20 -10.27 25.61
CA ILE A 350 28.61 -8.97 25.26
C ILE A 350 29.48 -8.18 24.28
N ILE A 351 30.81 -8.26 24.40
CA ILE A 351 31.74 -7.61 23.47
C ILE A 351 31.62 -8.12 22.03
N ASP A 352 31.36 -9.42 21.86
CA ASP A 352 31.16 -10.04 20.54
C ASP A 352 29.79 -9.64 19.99
N ALA A 353 28.76 -9.69 20.84
CA ALA A 353 27.41 -9.29 20.48
C ALA A 353 27.35 -7.84 19.98
N LEU A 354 28.06 -6.90 20.62
CA LEU A 354 28.14 -5.49 20.21
C LEU A 354 28.69 -5.32 18.80
N VAL A 355 29.65 -6.14 18.38
CA VAL A 355 30.19 -6.12 17.03
C VAL A 355 29.21 -6.77 16.05
N SER A 356 28.66 -7.94 16.41
CA SER A 356 27.70 -8.67 15.57
C SER A 356 26.48 -7.80 15.21
N VAL A 357 25.88 -7.11 16.18
CA VAL A 357 24.73 -6.23 15.94
C VAL A 357 25.10 -4.87 15.36
N SER A 358 26.38 -4.66 15.00
CA SER A 358 26.88 -3.38 14.50
C SER A 358 26.67 -2.20 15.46
N ALA A 359 26.58 -2.47 16.78
CA ALA A 359 26.64 -1.43 17.80
C ALA A 359 28.04 -0.82 17.91
N SER A 360 29.08 -1.55 17.49
CA SER A 360 30.46 -1.10 17.36
C SER A 360 31.11 -1.68 16.11
N SER A 361 31.99 -0.94 15.46
CA SER A 361 32.78 -1.37 14.29
C SER A 361 33.87 -2.39 14.63
N SER A 362 34.32 -2.42 15.89
CA SER A 362 35.37 -3.34 16.34
C SER A 362 35.27 -3.62 17.84
N LYS A 363 35.91 -4.71 18.29
CA LYS A 363 36.01 -5.04 19.72
C LYS A 363 36.71 -3.95 20.53
N ARG A 364 37.66 -3.22 19.93
CA ARG A 364 38.33 -2.10 20.60
C ARG A 364 37.33 -0.99 20.92
N GLU A 365 36.54 -0.59 19.93
CA GLU A 365 35.50 0.43 20.11
C GLU A 365 34.42 -0.04 21.10
N ALA A 366 34.04 -1.32 21.06
CA ALA A 366 33.11 -1.90 22.03
C ALA A 366 33.60 -1.72 23.48
N ARG A 367 34.88 -1.99 23.75
CA ARG A 367 35.50 -1.77 25.07
C ARG A 367 35.46 -0.32 25.50
N GLU A 368 35.75 0.60 24.59
CA GLU A 368 35.67 2.04 24.85
C GLU A 368 34.25 2.45 25.26
N PHE A 369 33.21 1.90 24.62
CA PHE A 369 31.82 2.15 25.04
C PHE A 369 31.45 1.54 26.39
N ILE A 370 31.92 0.32 26.69
CA ILE A 370 31.68 -0.32 27.99
C ILE A 370 32.38 0.48 29.10
N ASN A 371 33.66 0.82 28.92
CA ASN A 371 34.45 1.58 29.89
C ASN A 371 33.89 2.99 30.14
N SER A 372 33.31 3.62 29.12
CA SER A 372 32.62 4.90 29.25
C SER A 372 31.18 4.79 29.80
N LYS A 373 30.75 3.61 30.27
CA LYS A 373 29.42 3.34 30.81
C LYS A 373 28.29 3.69 29.82
N ALA A 374 28.55 3.46 28.54
CA ALA A 374 27.65 3.81 27.45
C ALA A 374 26.80 2.63 26.96
N ILE A 375 26.99 1.41 27.47
CA ILE A 375 26.26 0.22 27.04
C ILE A 375 25.32 -0.26 28.14
N TYR A 376 24.05 -0.46 27.78
CA TYR A 376 23.04 -1.06 28.63
C TYR A 376 22.39 -2.23 27.91
N VAL A 377 22.03 -3.29 28.64
CA VAL A 377 21.24 -4.42 28.14
C VAL A 377 19.99 -4.51 28.99
N ASN A 378 18.81 -4.38 28.37
CA ASN A 378 17.53 -4.40 29.07
C ASN A 378 17.44 -3.45 30.28
N GLY A 379 18.14 -2.32 30.20
CA GLY A 379 18.19 -1.28 31.24
C GLY A 379 19.33 -1.45 32.24
N GLU A 380 20.00 -2.61 32.24
CA GLU A 380 21.13 -2.91 33.11
C GLU A 380 22.43 -2.41 32.49
N LEU A 381 23.23 -1.68 33.26
CA LEU A 381 24.53 -1.18 32.80
C LEU A 381 25.50 -2.35 32.64
N VAL A 382 26.16 -2.43 31.48
CA VAL A 382 27.23 -3.41 31.25
C VAL A 382 28.52 -2.92 31.91
N VAL A 383 29.10 -3.76 32.77
CA VAL A 383 30.31 -3.42 33.55
C VAL A 383 31.52 -4.27 33.22
N ASP A 384 31.33 -5.45 32.61
CA ASP A 384 32.40 -6.34 32.18
C ASP A 384 32.16 -6.82 30.73
N GLU A 385 33.19 -6.72 29.90
CA GLU A 385 33.18 -7.14 28.50
C GLU A 385 33.02 -8.65 28.31
N ASN A 386 33.30 -9.43 29.35
CA ASN A 386 33.21 -10.89 29.35
C ASN A 386 31.86 -11.43 29.81
N GLN A 387 30.93 -10.58 30.26
CA GLN A 387 29.57 -11.00 30.60
C GLN A 387 28.95 -11.71 29.39
N LEU A 388 28.29 -12.83 29.68
CA LEU A 388 27.57 -13.61 28.68
C LEU A 388 26.19 -13.00 28.46
N LEU A 389 25.63 -13.22 27.27
CA LEU A 389 24.25 -12.79 27.01
C LEU A 389 23.25 -13.47 27.96
N SER A 390 23.53 -14.69 28.42
CA SER A 390 22.76 -15.41 29.44
C SER A 390 22.71 -14.71 30.80
N ASP A 391 23.64 -13.80 31.08
CA ASP A 391 23.73 -13.14 32.38
C ASP A 391 22.67 -12.04 32.53
N PHE A 392 22.04 -11.62 31.41
CA PHE A 392 21.02 -10.58 31.38
C PHE A 392 19.62 -11.18 31.34
N LYS A 393 18.68 -10.57 32.07
CA LYS A 393 17.27 -10.95 32.04
C LYS A 393 16.69 -10.71 30.64
N THR A 394 16.04 -11.71 30.06
CA THR A 394 15.39 -11.58 28.75
C THR A 394 14.02 -10.90 28.82
N ILE A 395 13.65 -10.23 27.74
CA ILE A 395 12.28 -9.75 27.46
C ILE A 395 11.59 -10.84 26.63
N GLU A 396 10.36 -11.21 27.00
CA GLU A 396 9.59 -12.27 26.33
C GLU A 396 10.42 -13.57 26.14
N GLU A 397 11.17 -13.92 27.18
CA GLU A 397 11.99 -15.13 27.32
C GLU A 397 13.20 -15.25 26.37
N LYS A 398 13.30 -14.45 25.30
CA LYS A 398 14.35 -14.60 24.27
C LYS A 398 15.00 -13.31 23.79
N TYR A 399 14.46 -12.13 24.06
CA TYR A 399 14.99 -10.89 23.50
C TYR A 399 15.92 -10.15 24.48
N LEU A 400 17.02 -9.65 23.95
CA LEU A 400 17.88 -8.66 24.60
C LEU A 400 17.91 -7.38 23.77
N LEU A 401 17.63 -6.26 24.41
CA LEU A 401 17.69 -4.93 23.84
C LEU A 401 18.97 -4.24 24.33
N ILE A 402 19.92 -4.06 23.41
CA ILE A 402 21.18 -3.38 23.66
C ILE A 402 21.00 -1.90 23.35
N LYS A 403 21.27 -1.03 24.32
CA LYS A 403 21.29 0.43 24.16
C LYS A 403 22.73 0.93 24.20
N ARG A 404 23.13 1.66 23.16
CA ARG A 404 24.40 2.41 23.11
C ARG A 404 24.15 3.91 23.24
N GLY A 405 24.80 4.52 24.23
CA GLY A 405 24.68 5.93 24.56
C GLY A 405 23.24 6.27 24.94
N LYS A 406 22.73 7.40 24.42
CA LYS A 406 21.40 7.90 24.80
C LYS A 406 20.25 7.30 23.99
N ARG A 407 20.44 6.99 22.71
CA ARG A 407 19.31 6.76 21.75
C ARG A 407 19.49 5.58 20.79
N LYS A 408 20.66 4.95 20.71
CA LYS A 408 20.91 3.89 19.74
C LYS A 408 20.51 2.55 20.34
N TYR A 409 19.60 1.83 19.70
CA TYR A 409 19.11 0.53 20.15
C TYR A 409 19.40 -0.54 19.11
N PHE A 410 19.68 -1.75 19.60
CA PHE A 410 19.98 -2.94 18.82
C PHE A 410 19.29 -4.13 19.49
N SER A 411 18.79 -5.07 18.70
CA SER A 411 18.06 -6.22 19.21
C SER A 411 18.85 -7.50 18.98
N VAL A 412 18.83 -8.39 19.97
CA VAL A 412 19.40 -9.75 19.91
C VAL A 412 18.33 -10.75 20.29
N ILE A 413 18.27 -11.85 19.55
CA ILE A 413 17.43 -13.01 19.86
C ILE A 413 18.34 -14.12 20.39
N LEU A 414 18.10 -14.58 21.61
CA LEU A 414 18.84 -15.70 22.19
C LEU A 414 18.33 -17.02 21.62
N LYS A 415 19.28 -17.85 21.16
CA LYS A 415 19.04 -19.23 20.74
C LYS A 415 18.85 -20.18 21.92
#